data_AF-A0A3C0SRU9-F1
#
_entry.id   AF-A0A3C0SRU9-F1
#
_cell.length_a   1.000
_cell.length_b   1.000
_cell.length_c   1.000
_cell.angle_alpha   90.00
_cell.angle_beta   90.00
_cell.angle_gamma   90.00
#
_symmetry.space_group_name_H-M   'P 1'
#
loop_
_entity.id
_entity.type
_entity.pdbx_description
1 polymer ?
#
loop_
_entity_poly.entity_id
_entity_poly.type
_entity_poly.pdbx_seq_one_letter_code
_entity_poly.pdbx_strand_id
1 'polypeptide(L)'
;MIYKKGHKKMNKKMLLSILATLIAAFFVLVGCNSKDKEKEDEQDVVGNYTSALLERNNNIYIFDEDEEYLEGIGDLSRLKELAALSDDSSMVAFKYLDEKDKINIYNMKDEEYKVLKVENIDKNQISNISWINNKLVVQLSVNPTTSKYLIYDGDTLELLNSCEGILIDILDNGSTLVYGKTSNGITTIYFNDVKVVTLDNKGEVLLKGKVSPNRDELAFITFIFDKEKGKQYEYLYRGKIEDAKVKDVLKTIKPYEINGEVVYEGDELFICGERGNYLVENEKFIEKENEEVNKKLDENSRKLKTILKNTFESENINENLSWNEIGVYNITWFAR
;
A
#
# COMPACT_ATOMS: atom_id res chain seq x y z
N MET A 1 68.26 40.64 38.51
CA MET A 1 67.57 39.35 38.30
C MET A 1 67.20 39.30 36.82
N ILE A 2 68.06 38.70 35.99
CA ILE A 2 67.96 38.71 34.51
C ILE A 2 67.91 37.27 34.01
N TYR A 3 66.82 36.97 33.28
CA TYR A 3 66.57 35.97 32.23
C TYR A 3 67.32 34.62 32.22
N LYS A 4 66.56 33.54 31.98
CA LYS A 4 66.70 32.77 30.71
C LYS A 4 65.51 31.86 30.37
N LYS A 5 65.23 31.86 29.07
CA LYS A 5 64.21 31.18 28.27
C LYS A 5 64.58 29.71 28.06
N GLY A 6 63.61 28.79 28.08
CA GLY A 6 63.80 27.37 27.76
C GLY A 6 62.80 26.87 26.72
N HIS A 7 62.90 27.34 25.47
CA HIS A 7 62.25 26.64 24.36
C HIS A 7 62.99 25.33 24.11
N LYS A 8 62.35 24.19 24.42
CA LYS A 8 62.79 22.89 23.91
C LYS A 8 62.59 22.89 22.40
N LYS A 9 63.70 22.91 21.65
CA LYS A 9 63.74 22.58 20.23
C LYS A 9 63.22 21.15 20.07
N MET A 10 61.97 20.98 19.60
CA MET A 10 61.54 19.70 19.04
C MET A 10 62.46 19.38 17.86
N ASN A 11 63.07 18.21 17.92
CA ASN A 11 64.02 17.74 16.92
C ASN A 11 63.25 17.55 15.60
N LYS A 12 63.68 18.19 14.49
CA LYS A 12 62.97 18.14 13.20
C LYS A 12 62.72 16.70 12.71
N LYS A 13 63.57 15.74 13.10
CA LYS A 13 63.38 14.31 12.80
C LYS A 13 62.18 13.68 13.53
N MET A 14 61.81 14.17 14.72
CA MET A 14 60.67 13.67 15.50
C MET A 14 59.34 14.23 14.97
N LEU A 15 59.35 15.47 14.47
CA LEU A 15 58.20 16.06 13.78
C LEU A 15 57.95 15.38 12.42
N LEU A 16 59.02 15.02 11.70
CA LEU A 16 58.92 14.24 10.45
C LEU A 16 58.44 12.81 10.68
N SER A 17 58.82 12.14 11.79
CA SER A 17 58.30 10.79 12.06
C SER A 17 56.83 10.80 12.46
N ILE A 18 56.39 11.78 13.27
CA ILE A 18 54.98 11.93 13.65
C ILE A 18 54.10 12.30 12.44
N LEU A 19 54.60 13.17 11.54
CA LEU A 19 53.89 13.51 10.31
C LEU A 19 53.84 12.33 9.33
N ALA A 20 54.90 11.51 9.26
CA ALA A 20 54.93 10.31 8.42
C ALA A 20 53.99 9.20 8.96
N THR A 21 53.86 9.01 10.28
CA THR A 21 52.86 8.08 10.82
C THR A 21 51.43 8.59 10.64
N LEU A 22 51.19 9.90 10.72
CA LEU A 22 49.86 10.47 10.45
C LEU A 22 49.45 10.34 8.99
N ILE A 23 50.38 10.52 8.04
CA ILE A 23 50.12 10.33 6.60
C ILE A 23 49.95 8.84 6.29
N ALA A 24 50.75 7.94 6.89
CA ALA A 24 50.58 6.50 6.72
C ALA A 24 49.25 5.99 7.31
N ALA A 25 48.80 6.53 8.44
CA ALA A 25 47.47 6.24 8.99
C ALA A 25 46.34 6.78 8.10
N PHE A 26 46.56 7.92 7.42
CA PHE A 26 45.62 8.44 6.42
C PHE A 26 45.58 7.55 5.16
N PHE A 27 46.70 6.97 4.73
CA PHE A 27 46.73 6.05 3.58
C PHE A 27 46.21 4.63 3.91
N VAL A 28 46.21 4.20 5.18
CA VAL A 28 45.52 2.97 5.60
C VAL A 28 44.00 3.18 5.70
N LEU A 29 43.54 4.43 5.87
CA LEU A 29 42.10 4.77 5.85
C LEU A 29 41.56 5.11 4.45
N VAL A 30 42.41 5.31 3.44
CA VAL A 30 42.01 5.58 2.04
C VAL A 30 42.31 4.38 1.11
N GLY A 31 42.63 3.22 1.70
CA GLY A 31 43.11 2.03 0.99
C GLY A 31 42.36 0.74 1.29
N CYS A 32 41.11 0.79 1.77
CA CYS A 32 40.18 -0.32 1.67
C CYS A 32 39.24 -0.04 0.49
N ASN A 33 39.65 -0.46 -0.70
CA ASN A 33 38.73 -0.80 -1.77
C ASN A 33 37.91 -2.02 -1.30
N SER A 34 36.88 -1.80 -0.47
CA SER A 34 35.69 -2.60 -0.63
C SER A 34 35.09 -2.19 -1.96
N LYS A 35 34.80 -3.16 -2.80
CA LYS A 35 33.76 -2.98 -3.80
C LYS A 35 32.48 -2.73 -3.03
N ASP A 36 32.27 -1.47 -2.68
CA ASP A 36 30.93 -0.96 -2.44
C ASP A 36 30.28 -1.06 -3.81
N LYS A 37 29.72 -2.25 -4.07
CA LYS A 37 28.47 -2.27 -4.82
C LYS A 37 27.63 -1.25 -4.10
N GLU A 38 27.35 -0.14 -4.78
CA GLU A 38 26.11 0.57 -4.58
C GLU A 38 25.06 -0.52 -4.45
N LYS A 39 24.71 -0.84 -3.20
CA LYS A 39 23.37 -1.29 -2.91
C LYS A 39 22.56 -0.09 -3.37
N GLU A 40 22.13 -0.12 -4.62
CA GLU A 40 20.79 0.38 -4.92
C GLU A 40 19.95 -0.08 -3.75
N ASP A 41 19.24 0.87 -3.15
CA ASP A 41 18.22 0.60 -2.15
C ASP A 41 17.25 -0.43 -2.75
N GLU A 42 17.61 -1.72 -2.63
CA GLU A 42 16.68 -2.80 -2.43
C GLU A 42 15.92 -2.31 -1.21
N GLN A 43 14.79 -1.67 -1.49
CA GLN A 43 13.75 -1.36 -0.56
C GLN A 43 13.26 -2.73 -0.08
N ASP A 44 14.09 -3.38 0.74
CA ASP A 44 13.73 -4.55 1.51
C ASP A 44 12.39 -4.19 2.15
N VAL A 45 11.44 -5.10 2.04
CA VAL A 45 10.11 -5.06 2.65
C VAL A 45 10.24 -5.10 4.17
N VAL A 46 11.00 -4.17 4.75
CA VAL A 46 11.06 -3.86 6.16
C VAL A 46 10.28 -2.56 6.29
N GLY A 47 8.97 -2.66 6.11
CA GLY A 47 8.07 -1.65 6.64
C GLY A 47 8.25 -1.67 8.15
N ASN A 48 8.99 -0.71 8.69
CA ASN A 48 9.00 -0.47 10.13
C ASN A 48 7.62 0.09 10.48
N TYR A 49 6.64 -0.80 10.69
CA TYR A 49 5.25 -0.45 10.91
C TYR A 49 5.09 0.26 12.26
N THR A 50 5.36 1.55 12.30
CA THR A 50 5.35 2.39 13.51
C THR A 50 3.95 2.90 13.84
N SER A 51 3.03 2.88 12.87
CA SER A 51 1.71 3.49 13.01
C SER A 51 0.60 2.60 12.47
N ALA A 52 -0.64 2.87 12.89
CA ALA A 52 -1.82 2.18 12.37
C ALA A 52 -3.03 3.10 12.21
N LEU A 53 -3.79 2.87 11.16
CA LEU A 53 -5.15 3.37 11.00
C LEU A 53 -6.11 2.27 11.43
N LEU A 54 -7.08 2.56 12.30
CA LEU A 54 -8.05 1.57 12.76
C LEU A 54 -9.46 2.14 12.90
N GLU A 55 -10.46 1.27 12.76
CA GLU A 55 -11.85 1.61 12.97
C GLU A 55 -12.37 1.04 14.29
N ARG A 56 -13.06 1.88 15.07
CA ARG A 56 -13.72 1.48 16.32
C ARG A 56 -15.01 2.27 16.52
N ASN A 57 -16.12 1.58 16.74
CA ASN A 57 -17.44 2.20 16.95
C ASN A 57 -17.80 3.23 15.86
N ASN A 58 -17.52 2.90 14.59
CA ASN A 58 -17.69 3.80 13.44
C ASN A 58 -16.90 5.12 13.54
N ASN A 59 -15.82 5.14 14.31
CA ASN A 59 -14.83 6.20 14.32
C ASN A 59 -13.50 5.66 13.80
N ILE A 60 -12.69 6.56 13.25
CA ILE A 60 -11.39 6.25 12.67
C ILE A 60 -10.34 6.85 13.60
N TYR A 61 -9.33 6.06 13.96
CA TYR A 61 -8.25 6.49 14.81
C TYR A 61 -6.90 6.23 14.17
N ILE A 62 -5.96 7.13 14.43
CA ILE A 62 -4.54 6.96 14.13
C ILE A 62 -3.84 6.60 15.43
N PHE A 63 -3.07 5.53 15.38
CA PHE A 63 -2.11 5.14 16.38
C PHE A 63 -0.71 5.43 15.86
N ASP A 64 0.14 5.98 16.72
CA ASP A 64 1.55 6.21 16.47
C ASP A 64 2.37 5.66 17.64
N GLU A 65 3.34 4.78 17.36
CA GLU A 65 4.12 4.14 18.42
C GLU A 65 5.13 5.08 19.08
N ASP A 66 5.68 6.05 18.35
CA ASP A 66 6.78 6.89 18.83
C ASP A 66 6.26 7.96 19.78
N GLU A 67 5.07 8.47 19.48
CA GLU A 67 4.37 9.48 20.27
C GLU A 67 3.36 8.86 21.26
N GLU A 68 3.21 7.52 21.25
CA GLU A 68 2.34 6.71 22.12
C GLU A 68 0.89 7.23 22.25
N TYR A 69 0.31 7.79 21.19
CA TYR A 69 -1.03 8.35 21.22
C TYR A 69 -2.01 7.64 20.29
N LEU A 70 -3.29 7.84 20.60
CA LEU A 70 -4.43 7.46 19.77
C LEU A 70 -5.25 8.73 19.50
N GLU A 71 -5.29 9.16 18.25
CA GLU A 71 -6.02 10.34 17.82
C GLU A 71 -7.22 9.97 16.97
N GLY A 72 -8.37 10.57 17.27
CA GLY A 72 -9.57 10.42 16.47
C GLY A 72 -9.57 11.38 15.29
N ILE A 73 -9.81 10.87 14.08
CA ILE A 73 -9.95 11.68 12.87
C ILE A 73 -11.39 12.20 12.78
N GLY A 74 -11.55 13.48 12.44
CA GLY A 74 -12.84 14.12 12.20
C GLY A 74 -13.71 14.29 13.46
N ASP A 75 -14.99 14.59 13.25
CA ASP A 75 -15.95 14.76 14.34
C ASP A 75 -16.35 13.40 14.91
N LEU A 76 -15.85 13.08 16.10
CA LEU A 76 -16.11 11.81 16.79
C LEU A 76 -17.57 11.60 17.20
N SER A 77 -18.39 12.65 17.20
CA SER A 77 -19.83 12.55 17.46
C SER A 77 -20.63 12.02 16.26
N ARG A 78 -19.99 12.02 15.07
CA ARG A 78 -20.60 11.56 13.82
C ARG A 78 -20.00 10.23 13.39
N LEU A 79 -20.88 9.30 13.08
CA LEU A 79 -20.53 7.97 12.58
C LEU A 79 -19.90 8.09 11.18
N LYS A 80 -18.83 7.35 10.98
CA LYS A 80 -18.07 7.26 9.73
C LYS A 80 -18.23 5.88 9.12
N GLU A 81 -18.07 5.85 7.82
CA GLU A 81 -18.00 4.64 7.00
C GLU A 81 -16.97 4.85 5.89
N LEU A 82 -16.44 3.75 5.36
CA LEU A 82 -15.50 3.74 4.23
C LEU A 82 -14.25 4.59 4.52
N ALA A 83 -13.24 4.00 5.15
CA ALA A 83 -11.94 4.65 5.35
C ALA A 83 -10.88 4.08 4.39
N ALA A 84 -9.97 4.94 3.93
CA ALA A 84 -8.82 4.53 3.13
C ALA A 84 -7.60 5.41 3.41
N LEU A 85 -6.46 4.76 3.65
CA LEU A 85 -5.14 5.39 3.79
C LEU A 85 -4.49 5.51 2.39
N SER A 86 -3.85 6.65 2.10
CA SER A 86 -3.07 6.83 0.87
C SER A 86 -1.85 5.92 0.83
N ASP A 87 -1.36 5.59 -0.38
CA ASP A 87 -0.25 4.65 -0.54
C ASP A 87 1.04 5.16 0.13
N ASP A 88 1.24 6.47 0.15
CA ASP A 88 2.34 7.14 0.85
C ASP A 88 2.07 7.38 2.35
N SER A 89 0.94 6.90 2.85
CA SER A 89 0.52 7.03 4.26
C SER A 89 0.51 8.48 4.78
N SER A 90 0.23 9.45 3.91
CA SER A 90 0.14 10.87 4.28
C SER A 90 -1.30 11.36 4.47
N MET A 91 -2.29 10.71 3.85
CA MET A 91 -3.68 11.15 3.86
C MET A 91 -4.65 10.02 4.21
N VAL A 92 -5.73 10.36 4.90
CA VAL A 92 -6.86 9.47 5.19
C VAL A 92 -8.12 10.03 4.56
N ALA A 93 -8.70 9.28 3.64
CA ALA A 93 -10.01 9.58 3.07
C ALA A 93 -11.09 8.81 3.85
N PHE A 94 -12.19 9.49 4.18
CA PHE A 94 -13.33 8.88 4.85
C PHE A 94 -14.65 9.57 4.52
N LYS A 95 -15.76 8.86 4.75
CA LYS A 95 -17.11 9.40 4.56
C LYS A 95 -17.90 9.37 5.86
N TYR A 96 -18.66 10.42 6.14
CA TYR A 96 -19.66 10.34 7.22
C TYR A 96 -20.88 9.56 6.75
N LEU A 97 -21.45 8.76 7.65
CA LEU A 97 -22.63 7.93 7.37
C LEU A 97 -23.85 8.75 6.94
N ASP A 98 -24.00 9.97 7.49
CA ASP A 98 -25.11 10.89 7.21
C ASP A 98 -24.92 11.73 5.93
N GLU A 99 -23.73 11.71 5.33
CA GLU A 99 -23.43 12.39 4.07
C GLU A 99 -23.53 11.41 2.92
N LYS A 100 -24.15 11.78 1.79
CA LYS A 100 -24.29 10.86 0.64
C LYS A 100 -23.19 11.02 -0.40
N ASP A 101 -22.77 12.25 -0.62
CA ASP A 101 -21.98 12.70 -1.77
C ASP A 101 -20.64 13.33 -1.37
N LYS A 102 -20.26 13.28 -0.09
CA LYS A 102 -19.05 13.92 0.41
C LYS A 102 -18.04 12.91 0.91
N ILE A 103 -16.78 13.19 0.60
CA ILE A 103 -15.62 12.48 1.12
C ILE A 103 -14.73 13.51 1.78
N ASN A 104 -14.38 13.26 3.03
CA ASN A 104 -13.48 14.07 3.83
C ASN A 104 -12.08 13.47 3.69
N ILE A 105 -11.07 14.31 3.55
CA ILE A 105 -9.69 13.91 3.37
C ILE A 105 -8.88 14.66 4.43
N TYR A 106 -8.29 13.90 5.34
CA TYR A 106 -7.42 14.41 6.39
C TYR A 106 -5.98 14.21 5.98
N ASN A 107 -5.21 15.29 5.87
CA ASN A 107 -3.76 15.20 5.66
C ASN A 107 -3.08 15.18 7.03
N MET A 108 -2.36 14.09 7.29
CA MET A 108 -1.77 13.84 8.61
C MET A 108 -0.46 14.61 8.84
N LYS A 109 0.08 15.29 7.81
CA LYS A 109 1.32 16.07 7.92
C LYS A 109 1.07 17.52 8.34
N ASP A 110 0.03 18.13 7.80
CA ASP A 110 -0.36 19.53 8.08
C ASP A 110 -1.62 19.63 8.94
N GLU A 111 -2.24 18.49 9.27
CA GLU A 111 -3.48 18.38 10.06
C GLU A 111 -4.67 19.10 9.42
N GLU A 112 -4.65 19.25 8.08
CA GLU A 112 -5.70 19.94 7.34
C GLU A 112 -6.77 18.99 6.79
N TYR A 113 -8.02 19.49 6.74
CA TYR A 113 -9.15 18.79 6.14
C TYR A 113 -9.52 19.41 4.81
N LYS A 114 -9.67 18.56 3.79
CA LYS A 114 -10.32 18.89 2.53
C LYS A 114 -11.60 18.08 2.38
N VAL A 115 -12.55 18.60 1.62
CA VAL A 115 -13.82 17.92 1.34
C VAL A 115 -14.01 17.84 -0.17
N LEU A 116 -14.03 16.62 -0.69
CA LEU A 116 -14.46 16.32 -2.04
C LEU A 116 -15.98 16.17 -2.06
N LYS A 117 -16.65 16.95 -2.90
CA LYS A 117 -18.06 16.74 -3.24
C LYS A 117 -18.16 15.99 -4.57
N VAL A 118 -18.68 14.78 -4.53
CA VAL A 118 -18.90 13.94 -5.71
C VAL A 118 -20.14 14.41 -6.45
N GLU A 119 -19.94 14.95 -7.65
CA GLU A 119 -21.04 15.44 -8.48
C GLU A 119 -21.80 14.30 -9.18
N ASN A 120 -23.07 14.57 -9.54
CA ASN A 120 -23.91 13.68 -10.33
C ASN A 120 -24.07 12.26 -9.75
N ILE A 121 -24.15 12.17 -8.42
CA ILE A 121 -24.35 10.89 -7.74
C ILE A 121 -25.75 10.29 -8.01
N ASP A 122 -26.75 11.10 -8.38
CA ASP A 122 -28.14 10.71 -8.67
C ASP A 122 -28.68 9.59 -7.76
N LYS A 123 -28.95 8.41 -8.33
CA LYS A 123 -29.40 7.20 -7.61
C LYS A 123 -28.25 6.31 -7.13
N ASN A 124 -27.03 6.59 -7.57
CA ASN A 124 -25.86 5.83 -7.20
C ASN A 124 -25.48 6.17 -5.76
N GLN A 125 -24.76 5.26 -5.12
CA GLN A 125 -24.20 5.49 -3.79
C GLN A 125 -22.70 5.26 -3.85
N ILE A 126 -21.93 6.07 -3.12
CA ILE A 126 -20.53 5.77 -2.85
C ILE A 126 -20.52 4.46 -2.08
N SER A 127 -19.95 3.43 -2.69
CA SER A 127 -19.89 2.08 -2.11
C SER A 127 -18.52 1.73 -1.58
N ASN A 128 -17.47 2.41 -2.06
CA ASN A 128 -16.11 2.23 -1.57
C ASN A 128 -15.25 3.46 -1.86
N ILE A 129 -14.16 3.61 -1.09
CA ILE A 129 -13.11 4.60 -1.26
C ILE A 129 -11.78 3.85 -1.16
N SER A 130 -10.84 4.12 -2.05
CA SER A 130 -9.49 3.55 -2.01
C SER A 130 -8.47 4.51 -2.60
N TRP A 131 -7.20 4.17 -2.50
CA TRP A 131 -6.11 4.89 -3.14
C TRP A 131 -5.39 3.96 -4.12
N ILE A 132 -4.98 4.50 -5.27
CA ILE A 132 -4.13 3.79 -6.23
C ILE A 132 -3.16 4.82 -6.83
N ASN A 133 -1.87 4.58 -6.65
CA ASN A 133 -0.78 5.45 -7.08
C ASN A 133 -1.01 6.91 -6.64
N ASN A 134 -1.35 7.09 -5.36
CA ASN A 134 -1.72 8.37 -4.72
C ASN A 134 -2.89 9.13 -5.40
N LYS A 135 -3.74 8.44 -6.16
CA LYS A 135 -5.01 8.98 -6.64
C LYS A 135 -6.16 8.47 -5.79
N LEU A 136 -7.06 9.36 -5.43
CA LEU A 136 -8.27 9.01 -4.69
C LEU A 136 -9.26 8.36 -5.65
N VAL A 137 -9.61 7.11 -5.35
CA VAL A 137 -10.56 6.31 -6.13
C VAL A 137 -11.87 6.26 -5.39
N VAL A 138 -12.93 6.74 -6.04
CA VAL A 138 -14.29 6.70 -5.52
C VAL A 138 -15.11 5.71 -6.33
N GLN A 139 -15.55 4.63 -5.70
CA GLN A 139 -16.40 3.63 -6.33
C GLN A 139 -17.87 3.97 -6.09
N LEU A 140 -18.63 4.07 -7.17
CA LEU A 140 -20.08 4.23 -7.18
C LEU A 140 -20.75 2.91 -7.56
N SER A 141 -21.73 2.49 -6.76
CA SER A 141 -22.61 1.38 -7.12
C SER A 141 -23.68 1.88 -8.10
N VAL A 142 -23.65 1.38 -9.35
CA VAL A 142 -24.65 1.71 -10.38
C VAL A 142 -25.77 0.67 -10.37
N ASN A 143 -25.40 -0.61 -10.35
CA ASN A 143 -26.31 -1.75 -10.19
C ASN A 143 -25.52 -2.94 -9.61
N PRO A 144 -26.17 -4.06 -9.23
CA PRO A 144 -25.49 -5.19 -8.57
C PRO A 144 -24.34 -5.82 -9.36
N THR A 145 -24.23 -5.56 -10.67
CA THR A 145 -23.20 -6.13 -11.55
C THR A 145 -22.30 -5.09 -12.19
N THR A 146 -22.47 -3.80 -11.87
CA THR A 146 -21.73 -2.70 -12.50
C THR A 146 -21.35 -1.66 -11.47
N SER A 147 -20.04 -1.42 -11.35
CA SER A 147 -19.50 -0.30 -10.61
C SER A 147 -18.95 0.75 -11.57
N LYS A 148 -19.01 2.01 -11.14
CA LYS A 148 -18.34 3.13 -11.79
C LYS A 148 -17.25 3.63 -10.85
N TYR A 149 -16.07 3.88 -11.38
CA TYR A 149 -14.94 4.42 -10.63
C TYR A 149 -14.67 5.84 -11.11
N LEU A 150 -14.53 6.76 -10.15
CA LEU A 150 -14.14 8.14 -10.38
C LEU A 150 -12.75 8.33 -9.79
N ILE A 151 -11.82 8.86 -10.59
CA ILE A 151 -10.42 9.02 -10.21
C ILE A 151 -10.13 10.49 -10.00
N TYR A 152 -9.77 10.85 -8.78
CA TYR A 152 -9.44 12.22 -8.42
C TYR A 152 -7.96 12.35 -8.12
N ASP A 153 -7.43 13.53 -8.43
CA ASP A 153 -6.13 13.92 -7.90
C ASP A 153 -6.21 14.10 -6.37
N GLY A 154 -5.28 13.48 -5.63
CA GLY A 154 -5.31 13.49 -4.17
C GLY A 154 -5.12 14.87 -3.55
N ASP A 155 -4.37 15.75 -4.22
CA ASP A 155 -4.03 17.07 -3.70
C ASP A 155 -5.07 18.13 -4.09
N THR A 156 -5.40 18.17 -5.38
CA THR A 156 -6.28 19.21 -5.96
C THR A 156 -7.76 18.83 -5.93
N LEU A 157 -8.08 17.54 -5.78
CA LEU A 157 -9.43 16.99 -5.85
C LEU A 157 -10.11 17.17 -7.20
N GLU A 158 -9.34 17.47 -8.25
CA GLU A 158 -9.84 17.52 -9.62
C GLU A 158 -10.13 16.10 -10.12
N LEU A 159 -11.29 15.92 -10.78
CA LEU A 159 -11.62 14.67 -11.45
C LEU A 159 -10.72 14.48 -12.66
N LEU A 160 -9.86 13.47 -12.62
CA LEU A 160 -8.91 13.16 -13.69
C LEU A 160 -9.55 12.28 -14.77
N ASN A 161 -10.25 11.22 -14.35
CA ASN A 161 -10.78 10.22 -15.27
C ASN A 161 -11.90 9.38 -14.61
N SER A 162 -12.60 8.56 -15.39
CA SER A 162 -13.58 7.61 -14.87
C SER A 162 -13.77 6.40 -15.78
N CYS A 163 -14.15 5.26 -15.21
CA CYS A 163 -14.49 4.06 -15.97
C CYS A 163 -15.66 3.29 -15.33
N GLU A 164 -16.36 2.51 -16.13
CA GLU A 164 -17.34 1.52 -15.66
C GLU A 164 -16.75 0.11 -15.81
N GLY A 165 -16.97 -0.77 -14.83
CA GLY A 165 -16.39 -2.11 -14.82
C GLY A 165 -15.75 -2.45 -13.48
N ILE A 166 -14.57 -3.05 -13.51
CA ILE A 166 -13.70 -3.32 -12.37
C ILE A 166 -12.35 -2.64 -12.67
N LEU A 167 -12.00 -1.62 -11.90
CA LEU A 167 -10.71 -0.92 -12.02
C LEU A 167 -9.59 -1.85 -11.54
N ILE A 168 -8.51 -1.92 -12.32
CA ILE A 168 -7.31 -2.71 -12.03
C ILE A 168 -6.17 -1.78 -11.62
N ASP A 169 -5.88 -0.76 -12.43
CA ASP A 169 -4.72 0.11 -12.21
C ASP A 169 -4.91 1.50 -12.83
N ILE A 170 -4.07 2.43 -12.39
CA ILE A 170 -4.06 3.84 -12.80
C ILE A 170 -2.66 4.22 -13.27
N LEU A 171 -2.47 4.41 -14.56
CA LEU A 171 -1.20 4.77 -15.17
C LEU A 171 -1.17 6.25 -15.55
N ASP A 172 0.02 6.76 -15.88
CA ASP A 172 0.22 8.12 -16.41
C ASP A 172 -0.42 9.22 -15.55
N ASN A 173 -0.20 9.16 -14.23
CA ASN A 173 -0.75 10.12 -13.27
C ASN A 173 -2.28 10.28 -13.33
N GLY A 174 -3.01 9.23 -13.72
CA GLY A 174 -4.47 9.25 -13.81
C GLY A 174 -5.02 9.40 -15.22
N SER A 175 -4.19 9.72 -16.22
CA SER A 175 -4.69 9.85 -17.59
C SER A 175 -5.02 8.52 -18.24
N THR A 176 -4.44 7.41 -17.77
CA THR A 176 -4.65 6.08 -18.34
C THR A 176 -5.22 5.12 -17.31
N LEU A 177 -6.44 4.61 -17.55
CA LEU A 177 -7.09 3.62 -16.68
C LEU A 177 -7.03 2.23 -17.29
N VAL A 178 -6.71 1.25 -16.44
CA VAL A 178 -6.77 -0.18 -16.77
C VAL A 178 -7.95 -0.79 -16.04
N TYR A 179 -8.91 -1.36 -16.76
CA TYR A 179 -10.13 -1.92 -16.16
C TYR A 179 -10.73 -3.04 -17.00
N GLY A 180 -11.49 -3.92 -16.37
CA GLY A 180 -12.26 -4.96 -17.05
C GLY A 180 -13.75 -4.70 -17.05
N LYS A 181 -14.42 -5.08 -18.14
CA LYS A 181 -15.89 -5.13 -18.25
C LYS A 181 -16.32 -6.54 -18.62
N THR A 182 -17.33 -7.05 -17.93
CA THR A 182 -17.97 -8.33 -18.27
C THR A 182 -19.28 -8.07 -19.00
N SER A 183 -19.39 -8.51 -20.24
CA SER A 183 -20.61 -8.40 -21.05
C SER A 183 -20.99 -9.76 -21.63
N ASN A 184 -22.25 -10.15 -21.45
CA ASN A 184 -22.75 -11.49 -21.83
C ASN A 184 -21.92 -12.66 -21.26
N GLY A 185 -21.32 -12.44 -20.08
CA GLY A 185 -20.44 -13.40 -19.42
C GLY A 185 -19.02 -13.45 -20.00
N ILE A 186 -18.65 -12.57 -20.93
CA ILE A 186 -17.29 -12.47 -21.47
C ILE A 186 -16.60 -11.27 -20.84
N THR A 187 -15.48 -11.51 -20.16
CA THR A 187 -14.67 -10.45 -19.55
C THR A 187 -13.63 -9.93 -20.54
N THR A 188 -13.55 -8.62 -20.68
CA THR A 188 -12.61 -7.92 -21.56
C THR A 188 -11.91 -6.82 -20.77
N ILE A 189 -10.59 -6.71 -20.91
CA ILE A 189 -9.76 -5.69 -20.28
C ILE A 189 -9.44 -4.58 -21.28
N TYR A 190 -9.41 -3.34 -20.79
CA TYR A 190 -9.24 -2.12 -21.56
C TYR A 190 -8.16 -1.23 -20.94
N PHE A 191 -7.46 -0.48 -21.80
CA PHE A 191 -6.66 0.69 -21.46
C PHE A 191 -7.36 1.90 -22.08
N ASN A 192 -7.96 2.81 -21.29
CA ASN A 192 -8.74 3.96 -21.78
C ASN A 192 -9.69 3.61 -22.96
N ASP A 193 -10.58 2.64 -22.76
CA ASP A 193 -11.51 2.09 -23.76
C ASP A 193 -10.89 1.35 -24.96
N VAL A 194 -9.56 1.28 -25.07
CA VAL A 194 -8.88 0.42 -26.03
C VAL A 194 -8.82 -1.00 -25.47
N LYS A 195 -9.51 -1.93 -26.13
CA LYS A 195 -9.48 -3.36 -25.77
C LYS A 195 -8.04 -3.89 -25.87
N VAL A 196 -7.53 -4.45 -24.77
CA VAL A 196 -6.19 -5.06 -24.75
C VAL A 196 -6.21 -6.59 -24.68
N VAL A 197 -7.22 -7.20 -24.04
CA VAL A 197 -7.45 -8.66 -24.02
C VAL A 197 -8.92 -9.00 -23.79
N THR A 198 -9.37 -10.11 -24.37
CA THR A 198 -10.67 -10.73 -24.10
C THR A 198 -10.45 -12.14 -23.59
N LEU A 199 -11.07 -12.49 -22.47
CA LEU A 199 -11.01 -13.84 -21.91
C LEU A 199 -12.02 -14.74 -22.64
N ASP A 200 -11.56 -15.92 -23.05
CA ASP A 200 -12.39 -16.86 -23.82
C ASP A 200 -13.43 -17.59 -22.95
N ASN A 201 -13.18 -17.72 -21.64
CA ASN A 201 -14.04 -18.46 -20.73
C ASN A 201 -15.27 -17.64 -20.33
N LYS A 202 -16.43 -18.10 -20.78
CA LYS A 202 -17.71 -17.52 -20.38
C LYS A 202 -17.99 -17.75 -18.89
N GLY A 203 -18.40 -16.70 -18.19
CA GLY A 203 -18.75 -16.71 -16.77
C GLY A 203 -17.57 -16.43 -15.85
N GLU A 204 -16.36 -16.27 -16.39
CA GLU A 204 -15.17 -15.89 -15.64
C GLU A 204 -15.15 -14.36 -15.44
N VAL A 205 -15.00 -13.91 -14.20
CA VAL A 205 -15.13 -12.51 -13.79
C VAL A 205 -13.81 -12.00 -13.22
N LEU A 206 -13.42 -10.79 -13.62
CA LEU A 206 -12.24 -10.10 -13.11
C LEU A 206 -12.46 -9.67 -11.65
N LEU A 207 -11.44 -9.87 -10.82
CA LEU A 207 -11.41 -9.38 -9.43
C LEU A 207 -10.51 -8.17 -9.27
N LYS A 208 -9.22 -8.33 -9.61
CA LYS A 208 -8.17 -7.33 -9.38
C LYS A 208 -6.97 -7.61 -10.28
N GLY A 209 -5.98 -6.73 -10.28
CA GLY A 209 -4.70 -6.95 -10.97
C GLY A 209 -3.80 -5.74 -10.88
N LYS A 210 -2.70 -5.76 -11.62
CA LYS A 210 -1.70 -4.69 -11.66
C LYS A 210 -0.92 -4.74 -12.98
N VAL A 211 -0.48 -3.59 -13.46
CA VAL A 211 0.50 -3.50 -14.56
C VAL A 211 1.90 -3.39 -13.96
N SER A 212 2.88 -4.06 -14.58
CA SER A 212 4.27 -3.94 -14.14
C SER A 212 4.76 -2.49 -14.23
N PRO A 213 5.73 -2.06 -13.38
CA PRO A 213 6.27 -0.70 -13.44
C PRO A 213 6.83 -0.34 -14.83
N ASN A 214 7.45 -1.32 -15.50
CA ASN A 214 8.00 -1.20 -16.85
C ASN A 214 6.94 -1.27 -17.96
N ARG A 215 5.67 -1.55 -17.61
CA ARG A 215 4.50 -1.63 -18.51
C ARG A 215 4.61 -2.68 -19.61
N ASP A 216 5.38 -3.73 -19.34
CA ASP A 216 5.61 -4.86 -20.23
C ASP A 216 4.83 -6.11 -19.82
N GLU A 217 4.22 -6.14 -18.63
CA GLU A 217 3.39 -7.23 -18.14
C GLU A 217 2.09 -6.70 -17.50
N LEU A 218 1.00 -7.43 -17.71
CA LEU A 218 -0.26 -7.29 -16.96
C LEU A 218 -0.51 -8.60 -16.20
N ALA A 219 -0.66 -8.49 -14.88
CA ALA A 219 -1.11 -9.57 -14.02
C ALA A 219 -2.52 -9.28 -13.50
N PHE A 220 -3.42 -10.26 -13.53
CA PHE A 220 -4.77 -10.10 -13.00
C PHE A 220 -5.37 -11.40 -12.49
N ILE A 221 -6.20 -11.28 -11.46
CA ILE A 221 -6.91 -12.39 -10.84
C ILE A 221 -8.36 -12.37 -11.32
N THR A 222 -8.86 -13.55 -11.66
CA THR A 222 -10.28 -13.79 -11.95
C THR A 222 -10.84 -14.86 -11.02
N PHE A 223 -12.16 -14.98 -11.00
CA PHE A 223 -12.82 -16.17 -10.47
C PHE A 223 -13.88 -16.71 -11.43
N ILE A 224 -14.17 -18.00 -11.28
CA ILE A 224 -15.33 -18.65 -11.90
C ILE A 224 -16.04 -19.51 -10.84
N PHE A 225 -17.37 -19.48 -10.86
CA PHE A 225 -18.18 -20.35 -10.01
C PHE A 225 -18.68 -21.56 -10.81
N ASP A 226 -18.16 -22.75 -10.47
CA ASP A 226 -18.63 -24.02 -10.99
C ASP A 226 -19.93 -24.40 -10.27
N LYS A 227 -21.06 -24.14 -10.93
CA LYS A 227 -22.40 -24.42 -10.41
C LYS A 227 -22.66 -25.89 -10.17
N GLU A 228 -22.03 -26.79 -10.93
CA GLU A 228 -22.24 -28.23 -10.79
C GLU A 228 -21.54 -28.77 -9.55
N LYS A 229 -20.32 -28.28 -9.28
CA LYS A 229 -19.54 -28.69 -8.10
C LYS A 229 -19.80 -27.83 -6.86
N GLY A 230 -20.49 -26.70 -7.02
CA GLY A 230 -20.67 -25.70 -5.96
C GLY A 230 -19.35 -25.12 -5.47
N LYS A 231 -18.35 -24.99 -6.37
CA LYS A 231 -16.99 -24.55 -6.02
C LYS A 231 -16.61 -23.29 -6.80
N GLN A 232 -15.93 -22.38 -6.11
CA GLN A 232 -15.25 -21.25 -6.71
C GLN A 232 -13.81 -21.63 -7.04
N TYR A 233 -13.35 -21.25 -8.23
CA TYR A 233 -11.95 -21.34 -8.62
C TYR A 233 -11.45 -19.95 -8.94
N GLU A 234 -10.23 -19.65 -8.52
CA GLU A 234 -9.53 -18.42 -8.84
C GLU A 234 -8.33 -18.72 -9.72
N TYR A 235 -8.05 -17.80 -10.63
CA TYR A 235 -6.94 -17.93 -11.56
C TYR A 235 -6.13 -16.65 -11.56
N LEU A 236 -4.82 -16.81 -11.57
CA LEU A 236 -3.89 -15.73 -11.88
C LEU A 236 -3.55 -15.80 -13.36
N TYR A 237 -3.73 -14.68 -14.05
CA TYR A 237 -3.28 -14.48 -15.41
C TYR A 237 -2.06 -13.59 -15.43
N ARG A 238 -1.11 -13.89 -16.30
CA ARG A 238 0.04 -13.05 -16.62
C ARG A 238 0.19 -12.98 -18.13
N GLY A 239 0.33 -11.80 -18.69
CA GLY A 239 0.54 -11.64 -20.12
C GLY A 239 1.41 -10.45 -20.45
N LYS A 240 2.14 -10.54 -21.56
CA LYS A 240 3.04 -9.50 -22.03
C LYS A 240 2.29 -8.40 -22.76
N ILE A 241 2.65 -7.15 -22.49
CA ILE A 241 2.09 -5.99 -23.17
C ILE A 241 2.96 -5.68 -24.39
N GLU A 242 2.41 -5.90 -25.59
CA GLU A 242 3.07 -5.63 -26.87
C GLU A 242 2.07 -4.96 -27.83
N ASP A 243 2.49 -3.90 -28.51
CA ASP A 243 1.66 -3.19 -29.50
C ASP A 243 0.27 -2.79 -28.96
N ALA A 244 0.21 -2.36 -27.69
CA ALA A 244 -1.03 -2.05 -26.97
C ALA A 244 -2.03 -3.23 -26.87
N LYS A 245 -1.53 -4.47 -26.90
CA LYS A 245 -2.28 -5.71 -26.65
C LYS A 245 -1.59 -6.54 -25.58
N VAL A 246 -2.35 -7.38 -24.89
CA VAL A 246 -1.78 -8.40 -24.02
C VAL A 246 -1.69 -9.71 -24.80
N LYS A 247 -0.48 -10.24 -24.94
CA LYS A 247 -0.15 -11.50 -25.61
C LYS A 247 0.44 -12.51 -24.62
N ASP A 248 0.61 -13.76 -25.07
CA ASP A 248 1.22 -14.85 -24.30
C ASP A 248 0.63 -15.02 -22.90
N VAL A 249 -0.71 -14.96 -22.83
CA VAL A 249 -1.45 -14.97 -21.58
C VAL A 249 -1.36 -16.36 -20.94
N LEU A 250 -0.57 -16.47 -19.89
CA LEU A 250 -0.44 -17.64 -19.04
C LEU A 250 -1.53 -17.63 -17.98
N LYS A 251 -2.15 -18.79 -17.73
CA LYS A 251 -3.21 -18.98 -16.73
C LYS A 251 -2.76 -20.01 -15.69
N THR A 252 -2.69 -19.59 -14.43
CA THR A 252 -2.32 -20.44 -13.30
C THR A 252 -3.49 -20.56 -12.32
N ILE A 253 -3.71 -21.77 -11.78
CA ILE A 253 -4.71 -21.98 -10.72
C ILE A 253 -4.18 -21.34 -9.44
N LYS A 254 -4.92 -20.39 -8.88
CA LYS A 254 -4.57 -19.73 -7.62
C LYS A 254 -5.22 -20.48 -6.45
N PRO A 255 -4.44 -20.95 -5.45
CA PRO A 255 -4.98 -21.47 -4.20
C PRO A 255 -5.92 -20.46 -3.53
N TYR A 256 -6.98 -20.95 -2.88
CA TYR A 256 -7.99 -20.07 -2.26
C TYR A 256 -7.49 -19.45 -0.95
N GLU A 257 -6.46 -20.06 -0.35
CA GLU A 257 -5.84 -19.63 0.90
C GLU A 257 -5.04 -18.34 0.72
N ILE A 258 -4.44 -18.18 -0.46
CA ILE A 258 -3.65 -17.01 -0.84
C ILE A 258 -4.63 -15.89 -1.17
N ASN A 259 -4.75 -14.86 -0.35
CA ASN A 259 -5.58 -13.71 -0.63
C ASN A 259 -4.76 -12.46 -0.40
N GLY A 260 -4.93 -11.45 -1.25
CA GLY A 260 -4.12 -10.25 -1.20
C GLY A 260 -4.21 -9.42 -2.46
N GLU A 261 -3.57 -8.27 -2.46
CA GLU A 261 -3.41 -7.41 -3.62
C GLU A 261 -2.29 -7.91 -4.52
N VAL A 262 -2.44 -7.67 -5.83
CA VAL A 262 -1.44 -8.02 -6.83
C VAL A 262 -0.46 -6.84 -6.92
N VAL A 263 0.81 -7.08 -6.63
CA VAL A 263 1.83 -6.03 -6.55
C VAL A 263 3.08 -6.48 -7.32
N TYR A 264 3.78 -5.51 -7.91
CA TYR A 264 5.11 -5.72 -8.48
C TYR A 264 6.15 -5.05 -7.60
N GLU A 265 7.19 -5.79 -7.23
CA GLU A 265 8.41 -5.27 -6.61
C GLU A 265 9.53 -5.41 -7.65
N GLY A 266 9.86 -4.30 -8.31
CA GLY A 266 10.69 -4.35 -9.52
C GLY A 266 10.02 -5.18 -10.61
N ASP A 267 10.70 -6.26 -11.02
CA ASP A 267 10.21 -7.20 -12.03
C ASP A 267 9.53 -8.45 -11.42
N GLU A 268 9.52 -8.57 -10.09
CA GLU A 268 8.92 -9.71 -9.39
C GLU A 268 7.45 -9.46 -9.07
N LEU A 269 6.62 -10.48 -9.28
CA LEU A 269 5.19 -10.43 -9.00
C LEU A 269 4.87 -11.07 -7.65
N PHE A 270 4.14 -10.34 -6.81
CA PHE A 270 3.69 -10.80 -5.51
C PHE A 270 2.16 -10.75 -5.37
N ILE A 271 1.63 -11.60 -4.50
CA ILE A 271 0.31 -11.42 -3.90
C ILE A 271 0.51 -11.15 -2.41
N CYS A 272 0.19 -9.94 -1.97
CA CYS A 272 0.43 -9.47 -0.60
C CYS A 272 -0.89 -9.33 0.15
N GLY A 273 -1.03 -9.99 1.30
CA GLY A 273 -2.23 -9.88 2.12
C GLY A 273 -1.95 -10.12 3.61
N GLU A 274 -2.99 -10.00 4.43
CA GLU A 274 -2.88 -10.07 5.90
C GLU A 274 -2.24 -11.37 6.42
N ARG A 275 -2.38 -12.47 5.67
CA ARG A 275 -1.92 -13.80 6.09
C ARG A 275 -0.52 -14.15 5.58
N GLY A 276 0.05 -13.34 4.69
CA GLY A 276 1.35 -13.61 4.10
C GLY A 276 1.53 -12.96 2.73
N ASN A 277 2.79 -12.90 2.32
CA ASN A 277 3.21 -12.42 1.01
C ASN A 277 3.70 -13.61 0.19
N TYR A 278 3.23 -13.72 -1.05
CA TYR A 278 3.52 -14.86 -1.92
C TYR A 278 4.18 -14.39 -3.21
N LEU A 279 5.44 -14.76 -3.43
CA LEU A 279 6.14 -14.58 -4.69
C LEU A 279 5.55 -15.53 -5.74
N VAL A 280 5.27 -15.02 -6.93
CA VAL A 280 4.77 -15.81 -8.06
C VAL A 280 5.90 -16.12 -9.03
N GLU A 281 6.44 -17.32 -8.94
CA GLU A 281 7.56 -17.76 -9.77
C GLU A 281 7.23 -19.10 -10.45
N ASN A 282 7.40 -19.19 -11.78
CA ASN A 282 7.20 -20.43 -12.54
C ASN A 282 5.86 -21.13 -12.23
N GLU A 283 4.76 -20.36 -12.19
CA GLU A 283 3.40 -20.82 -11.85
C GLU A 283 3.22 -21.36 -10.42
N LYS A 284 4.20 -21.11 -9.54
CA LYS A 284 4.14 -21.46 -8.13
C LYS A 284 3.99 -20.20 -7.29
N PHE A 285 3.33 -20.37 -6.16
CA PHE A 285 3.19 -19.34 -5.14
C PHE A 285 4.10 -19.73 -3.98
N ILE A 286 5.14 -18.95 -3.75
CA ILE A 286 6.18 -19.21 -2.75
C ILE A 286 5.95 -18.21 -1.62
N GLU A 287 5.54 -18.71 -0.46
CA GLU A 287 5.40 -17.89 0.74
C GLU A 287 6.74 -17.30 1.14
N LYS A 288 6.77 -15.99 1.34
CA LYS A 288 7.91 -15.25 1.86
C LYS A 288 7.56 -14.83 3.27
N GLU A 289 8.07 -15.57 4.25
CA GLU A 289 7.99 -15.15 5.64
C GLU A 289 8.93 -13.99 5.90
N ASN A 290 8.41 -12.97 6.60
CA ASN A 290 9.23 -11.89 7.14
C ASN A 290 9.12 -11.93 8.68
N GLU A 291 9.98 -12.75 9.28
CA GLU A 291 9.98 -12.97 10.74
C GLU A 291 10.13 -11.65 11.54
N GLU A 292 10.95 -10.72 11.05
CA GLU A 292 11.18 -9.43 11.71
C GLU A 292 9.93 -8.54 11.68
N VAL A 293 9.24 -8.47 10.53
CA VAL A 293 7.98 -7.74 10.39
C VAL A 293 6.90 -8.32 11.29
N ASN A 294 6.76 -9.65 11.32
CA ASN A 294 5.76 -10.32 12.16
C ASN A 294 6.01 -10.02 13.65
N LYS A 295 7.28 -10.06 14.07
CA LYS A 295 7.67 -9.71 15.44
C LYS A 295 7.31 -8.25 15.78
N LYS A 296 7.59 -7.31 14.87
CA LYS A 296 7.30 -5.88 15.07
C LYS A 296 5.79 -5.60 15.13
N LEU A 297 5.00 -6.22 14.25
CA LEU A 297 3.53 -6.15 14.27
C LEU A 297 2.95 -6.69 15.57
N ASP A 298 3.49 -7.79 16.08
CA ASP A 298 3.10 -8.36 17.39
C ASP A 298 3.40 -7.39 18.54
N GLU A 299 4.58 -6.78 18.56
CA GLU A 299 4.96 -5.77 19.55
C GLU A 299 4.03 -4.56 19.50
N ASN A 300 3.79 -4.01 18.31
CA ASN A 300 2.97 -2.81 18.14
C ASN A 300 1.48 -3.09 18.35
N SER A 301 1.01 -4.29 18.04
CA SER A 301 -0.33 -4.75 18.39
C SER A 301 -0.56 -4.75 19.91
N ARG A 302 0.42 -5.18 20.71
CA ARG A 302 0.33 -5.15 22.19
C ARG A 302 0.32 -3.71 22.72
N LYS A 303 1.20 -2.84 22.18
CA LYS A 303 1.23 -1.41 22.52
C LYS A 303 -0.12 -0.75 22.24
N LEU A 304 -0.66 -0.94 21.03
CA LEU A 304 -1.96 -0.41 20.63
C LEU A 304 -3.08 -0.88 21.57
N LYS A 305 -3.13 -2.17 21.94
CA LYS A 305 -4.14 -2.65 22.92
C LYS A 305 -4.01 -1.98 24.28
N THR A 306 -2.79 -1.71 24.72
CA THR A 306 -2.55 -1.01 25.99
C THR A 306 -3.03 0.43 25.91
N ILE A 307 -2.74 1.13 24.82
CA ILE A 307 -3.22 2.50 24.60
C ILE A 307 -4.75 2.52 24.54
N LEU A 308 -5.38 1.64 23.76
CA LEU A 308 -6.84 1.52 23.71
C LEU A 308 -7.46 1.31 25.09
N LYS A 309 -6.87 0.42 25.90
CA LYS A 309 -7.33 0.19 27.28
C LYS A 309 -7.24 1.46 28.14
N ASN A 310 -6.16 2.23 27.99
CA ASN A 310 -5.97 3.48 28.74
C ASN A 310 -6.89 4.60 28.23
N THR A 311 -7.18 4.66 26.92
CA THR A 311 -8.09 5.66 26.34
C THR A 311 -9.55 5.36 26.69
N PHE A 312 -9.93 4.08 26.74
CA PHE A 312 -11.30 3.63 27.00
C PHE A 312 -11.40 2.89 28.34
N GLU A 313 -10.98 3.53 29.44
CA GLU A 313 -10.82 2.90 30.76
C GLU A 313 -12.09 2.22 31.31
N SER A 314 -13.28 2.67 30.90
CA SER A 314 -14.55 2.09 31.31
C SER A 314 -14.90 0.77 30.60
N GLU A 315 -14.10 0.37 29.61
CA GLU A 315 -14.36 -0.79 28.76
C GLU A 315 -13.41 -1.94 29.08
N ASN A 316 -13.88 -3.18 28.89
CA ASN A 316 -13.06 -4.36 29.14
C ASN A 316 -12.15 -4.66 27.95
N ILE A 317 -11.03 -3.95 27.87
CA ILE A 317 -9.98 -4.17 26.86
C ILE A 317 -8.80 -4.86 27.54
N ASN A 318 -8.40 -6.02 27.03
CA ASN A 318 -7.21 -6.72 27.47
C ASN A 318 -6.48 -7.39 26.30
N GLU A 319 -5.21 -7.76 26.52
CA GLU A 319 -4.35 -8.32 25.48
C GLU A 319 -4.84 -9.65 24.89
N ASN A 320 -5.57 -10.44 25.69
CA ASN A 320 -6.07 -11.77 25.32
C ASN A 320 -7.34 -11.73 24.46
N LEU A 321 -8.07 -10.60 24.46
CA LEU A 321 -9.24 -10.43 23.59
C LEU A 321 -8.79 -10.16 22.16
N SER A 322 -9.45 -10.79 21.20
CA SER A 322 -9.28 -10.49 19.78
C SER A 322 -9.72 -9.05 19.45
N TRP A 323 -9.24 -8.51 18.33
CA TRP A 323 -9.63 -7.18 17.85
C TRP A 323 -11.15 -7.02 17.72
N ASN A 324 -11.82 -8.05 17.19
CA ASN A 324 -13.27 -8.08 17.06
C ASN A 324 -14.00 -8.06 18.41
N GLU A 325 -13.48 -8.76 19.42
CA GLU A 325 -14.08 -8.76 20.78
C GLU A 325 -13.97 -7.39 21.46
N ILE A 326 -12.89 -6.65 21.17
CA ILE A 326 -12.75 -5.27 21.63
C ILE A 326 -13.29 -4.26 20.62
N GLY A 327 -14.05 -4.67 19.60
CA GLY A 327 -14.73 -3.80 18.62
C GLY A 327 -13.79 -2.92 17.78
N VAL A 328 -12.60 -3.43 17.46
CA VAL A 328 -11.65 -2.82 16.52
C VAL A 328 -11.65 -3.62 15.22
N TYR A 329 -11.71 -2.91 14.11
CA TYR A 329 -11.77 -3.47 12.75
C TYR A 329 -10.84 -2.69 11.81
N ASN A 330 -10.59 -3.25 10.62
CA ASN A 330 -9.90 -2.58 9.50
C ASN A 330 -8.55 -1.95 9.89
N ILE A 331 -7.73 -2.67 10.67
CA ILE A 331 -6.42 -2.17 11.07
C ILE A 331 -5.48 -2.20 9.86
N THR A 332 -5.02 -1.02 9.45
CA THR A 332 -4.02 -0.86 8.39
C THR A 332 -2.73 -0.34 9.02
N TRP A 333 -1.69 -1.18 9.03
CA TRP A 333 -0.37 -0.82 9.54
C TRP A 333 0.44 -0.09 8.46
N PHE A 334 1.17 0.95 8.86
CA PHE A 334 2.03 1.71 7.96
C PHE A 334 3.29 2.21 8.67
N ALA A 335 4.29 2.62 7.88
CA ALA A 335 5.53 3.21 8.37
C ALA A 335 5.43 4.74 8.32
N ARG A 336 6.02 5.41 9.30
CA ARG A 336 6.03 6.87 9.44
C ARG A 336 7.40 7.41 9.75
#